data_AF-W2FUK1-F1
#
_entry.id   AF-W2FUK1-F1
#
_cell.length_a   1.000
_cell.length_b   1.000
_cell.length_c   1.000
_cell.angle_alpha   90.00
_cell.angle_beta   90.00
_cell.angle_gamma   90.00
#
_symmetry.space_group_name_H-M   'P 1'
#
loop_
_entity.id
_entity.type
_entity.pdbx_description
1 polymer ?
#
loop_
_entity_poly.entity_id
_entity_poly.type
_entity_poly.pdbx_seq_one_letter_code
_entity_poly.pdbx_strand_id
1 'polypeptide(L)'
;MENTDAEPTMKDIHNLVERLKKESYTFPTVEERIRAILEDFASQKGNLTRVYANAENIVECISIQSAHMRSMFEHFPEILLIDATHDTNASNYKLFSFMIHDALGKGQHVQHCLIENERKETLRLACKQFKEVLKEEFPGVRILLCHFHVVKYLQEETAKEKYNLDAWTKKEMKRLVQLLVGAPTEVIYDNVIASMKVVLRADTKVKLWFDYFDENWTTCKEMWSSVYRGNVPHMGNQTNNSFQKLKCLVNRSSTLDDCVVSILFWQTVNEKMWSRSVKRVGVYVNVEYDDEMNQLLNTVSRHAVELIKQQYDFAVNSTTEYRYYPVGSSLDVLVHVSSHEAPTLSPHHILS
;
A
#
# COMPACT_ATOMS: atom_id res chain seq x y z
N MET A 1 -16.53 22.74 23.82
CA MET A 1 -15.14 22.95 24.28
C MET A 1 -14.45 21.60 24.30
N GLU A 2 -13.75 21.26 23.22
CA GLU A 2 -12.64 20.29 23.18
C GLU A 2 -11.77 20.71 21.98
N ASN A 3 -11.30 21.96 22.05
CA ASN A 3 -10.22 22.45 21.19
C ASN A 3 -8.92 22.06 21.88
N THR A 4 -8.37 20.91 21.52
CA THR A 4 -6.95 20.65 21.69
C THR A 4 -6.39 20.33 20.31
N ASP A 5 -5.68 21.30 19.75
CA ASP A 5 -4.86 21.22 18.52
C ASP A 5 -3.64 20.30 18.68
N ALA A 6 -3.61 19.47 19.73
CA ALA A 6 -2.51 18.55 19.98
C ALA A 6 -2.71 17.30 19.12
N GLU A 7 -1.88 17.15 18.09
CA GLU A 7 -1.62 15.84 17.51
C GLU A 7 -1.01 14.96 18.63
N PRO A 8 -1.66 13.85 18.99
CA PRO A 8 -1.16 12.98 20.06
C PRO A 8 0.24 12.48 19.70
N THR A 9 1.19 12.71 20.60
CA THR A 9 2.59 12.32 20.41
C THR A 9 2.81 10.90 20.90
N MET A 10 3.87 10.25 20.42
CA MET A 10 4.33 8.95 20.94
C MET A 10 4.43 8.90 22.46
N LYS A 11 4.79 10.01 23.09
CA LYS A 11 4.90 10.12 24.55
C LYS A 11 3.53 10.02 25.22
N ASP A 12 2.48 10.58 24.62
CA ASP A 12 1.11 10.48 25.14
C ASP A 12 0.60 9.03 25.08
N ILE A 13 1.05 8.28 24.09
CA ILE A 13 0.77 6.85 23.93
C ILE A 13 1.43 6.05 25.05
N HIS A 14 2.72 6.25 25.27
CA HIS A 14 3.45 5.57 26.36
C HIS A 14 2.85 5.91 27.73
N ASN A 15 2.52 7.19 27.98
CA ASN A 15 1.90 7.63 29.23
C ASN A 15 0.51 7.00 29.45
N LEU A 16 -0.29 6.86 28.39
CA LEU A 16 -1.60 6.21 28.47
C LEU A 16 -1.46 4.71 28.73
N VAL A 17 -0.56 4.04 28.02
CA VAL A 17 -0.26 2.61 28.23
C VAL A 17 0.20 2.38 29.67
N GLU A 18 1.10 3.23 30.20
CA GLU A 18 1.53 3.17 31.60
C GLU A 18 0.39 3.39 32.60
N ARG A 19 -0.59 4.23 32.27
CA ARG A 19 -1.78 4.44 33.11
C ARG A 19 -2.70 3.22 33.11
N LEU A 20 -2.99 2.65 31.93
CA LEU A 20 -3.78 1.43 31.79
C LEU A 20 -3.12 0.24 32.51
N LYS A 21 -1.78 0.15 32.47
CA LYS A 21 -0.99 -0.83 33.24
C LYS A 21 -1.15 -0.71 34.75
N LYS A 22 -1.26 0.52 35.28
CA LYS A 22 -1.47 0.78 36.71
C LYS A 22 -2.88 0.39 37.17
N GLU A 23 -3.85 0.40 36.26
CA GLU A 23 -5.23 -0.02 36.52
C GLU A 23 -5.41 -1.54 36.36
N SER A 24 -4.54 -2.21 35.59
CA SER A 24 -4.56 -3.66 35.41
C SER A 24 -3.85 -4.44 36.54
N TYR A 25 -4.47 -4.51 37.72
CA TYR A 25 -4.07 -5.44 38.79
C TYR A 25 -5.03 -6.63 38.96
N THR A 26 -5.79 -6.98 37.92
CA THR A 26 -6.81 -8.05 37.93
C THR A 26 -6.44 -9.29 37.09
N PHE A 27 -5.40 -9.22 36.24
CA PHE A 27 -5.05 -10.30 35.31
C PHE A 27 -3.55 -10.66 35.39
N PRO A 28 -3.18 -11.79 36.02
CA PRO A 28 -1.79 -12.15 36.25
C PRO A 28 -1.03 -12.49 34.97
N THR A 29 -1.68 -13.03 33.93
CA THR A 29 -1.01 -13.47 32.70
C THR A 29 -1.19 -12.51 31.52
N VAL A 30 -0.22 -12.53 30.58
CA VAL A 30 -0.30 -11.75 29.32
C VAL A 30 -1.52 -12.16 28.50
N GLU A 31 -1.82 -13.46 28.46
CA GLU A 31 -2.94 -14.02 27.70
C GLU A 31 -4.30 -13.54 28.21
N GLU A 32 -4.50 -13.52 29.54
CA GLU A 32 -5.71 -12.98 30.16
C GLU A 32 -5.87 -11.49 29.88
N ARG A 33 -4.77 -10.71 29.93
CA ARG A 33 -4.80 -9.28 29.59
C ARG A 33 -5.19 -9.07 28.13
N ILE A 34 -4.55 -9.78 27.18
CA ILE A 34 -4.90 -9.69 25.76
C ILE A 34 -6.37 -10.06 25.54
N ARG A 35 -6.84 -11.15 26.15
CA ARG A 35 -8.25 -11.58 26.04
C ARG A 35 -9.20 -10.49 26.50
N ALA A 36 -8.99 -9.96 27.70
CA ALA A 36 -9.83 -8.89 28.25
C ALA A 36 -9.83 -7.63 27.37
N ILE A 37 -8.67 -7.21 26.85
CA ILE A 37 -8.55 -6.07 25.94
C ILE A 37 -9.32 -6.29 24.64
N LEU A 38 -9.20 -7.48 24.04
CA LEU A 38 -9.89 -7.81 22.79
C LEU A 38 -11.40 -7.94 22.99
N GLU A 39 -11.85 -8.53 24.10
CA GLU A 39 -13.27 -8.62 24.47
C GLU A 39 -13.90 -7.24 24.68
N ASP A 40 -13.21 -6.34 25.40
CA ASP A 40 -13.66 -4.95 25.57
C ASP A 40 -13.77 -4.23 24.21
N PHE A 41 -12.75 -4.35 23.37
CA PHE A 41 -12.78 -3.75 22.03
C PHE A 41 -13.91 -4.33 21.15
N ALA A 42 -14.13 -5.65 21.19
CA ALA A 42 -15.18 -6.33 20.43
C ALA A 42 -16.59 -6.08 20.98
N SER A 43 -16.73 -5.63 22.24
CA SER A 43 -18.01 -5.25 22.82
C SER A 43 -18.63 -4.02 22.14
N GLN A 44 -17.80 -3.20 21.50
CA GLN A 44 -18.25 -2.03 20.75
C GLN A 44 -18.89 -2.47 19.42
N LYS A 45 -20.05 -1.89 19.10
CA LYS A 45 -20.84 -2.27 17.92
C LYS A 45 -20.03 -2.15 16.62
N GLY A 46 -19.90 -3.29 15.92
CA GLY A 46 -19.27 -3.37 14.61
C GLY A 46 -17.77 -3.66 14.62
N ASN A 47 -17.13 -3.58 15.79
CA ASN A 47 -15.75 -4.03 15.99
C ASN A 47 -15.69 -5.56 15.96
N LEU A 48 -14.55 -6.09 15.51
CA LEU A 48 -14.32 -7.50 15.34
C LEU A 48 -12.89 -7.85 15.74
N THR A 49 -12.76 -8.87 16.57
CA THR A 49 -11.49 -9.49 16.91
C THR A 49 -11.59 -10.98 16.72
N ARG A 50 -10.54 -11.62 16.19
CA ARG A 50 -10.47 -13.09 16.14
C ARG A 50 -9.09 -13.57 16.55
N VAL A 51 -9.06 -14.54 17.45
CA VAL A 51 -7.84 -15.20 17.92
C VAL A 51 -7.87 -16.63 17.43
N TYR A 52 -6.80 -17.05 16.76
CA TYR A 52 -6.64 -18.41 16.27
C TYR A 52 -5.39 -19.00 16.92
N ALA A 53 -5.55 -20.20 17.47
CA ALA A 53 -4.47 -20.97 18.06
C ALA A 53 -4.38 -22.33 17.39
N ASN A 54 -3.17 -22.88 17.36
CA ASN A 54 -2.93 -24.23 16.86
C ASN A 54 -3.34 -25.30 17.89
N ALA A 55 -3.14 -26.57 17.56
CA ALA A 55 -3.46 -27.71 18.43
C ALA A 55 -2.68 -27.72 19.77
N GLU A 56 -1.57 -26.97 19.84
CA GLU A 56 -0.73 -26.81 21.04
C GLU A 56 -1.13 -25.57 21.87
N ASN A 57 -2.25 -24.93 21.54
CA ASN A 57 -2.73 -23.67 22.12
C ASN A 57 -1.79 -22.46 21.93
N ILE A 58 -0.85 -22.53 20.99
CA ILE A 58 -0.04 -21.38 20.59
C ILE A 58 -0.88 -20.52 19.65
N VAL A 59 -1.01 -19.23 19.97
CA VAL A 59 -1.74 -18.27 19.14
C VAL A 59 -1.00 -18.06 17.81
N GLU A 60 -1.60 -18.42 16.69
CA GLU A 60 -0.99 -18.23 15.36
C GLU A 60 -1.33 -16.86 14.77
N CYS A 61 -2.53 -16.35 15.09
CA CYS A 61 -3.02 -15.09 14.54
C CYS A 61 -4.02 -14.40 15.48
N ILE A 62 -3.77 -13.13 15.78
CA ILE A 62 -4.74 -12.21 16.40
C ILE A 62 -5.13 -11.19 15.34
N SER A 63 -6.40 -11.11 14.96
CA SER A 63 -6.93 -10.03 14.12
C SER A 63 -7.72 -9.02 14.91
N ILE A 64 -7.58 -7.76 14.49
CA ILE A 64 -8.23 -6.60 15.07
C ILE A 64 -8.76 -5.77 13.91
N GLN A 65 -10.07 -5.51 13.94
CA GLN A 65 -10.74 -4.70 12.93
C GLN A 65 -11.85 -3.86 13.59
N SER A 66 -11.75 -2.53 13.53
CA SER A 66 -12.82 -1.65 14.05
C SER A 66 -13.98 -1.52 13.05
N ALA A 67 -15.13 -1.04 13.51
CA ALA A 67 -16.24 -0.68 12.65
C ALA A 67 -15.84 0.37 11.59
N HIS A 68 -14.97 1.31 11.96
CA HIS A 68 -14.46 2.32 11.03
C HIS A 68 -13.54 1.70 9.97
N MET A 69 -12.61 0.82 10.36
CA MET A 69 -11.73 0.10 9.43
C MET A 69 -12.52 -0.65 8.35
N ARG A 70 -13.62 -1.29 8.75
CA ARG A 70 -14.54 -1.98 7.84
C ARG A 70 -15.22 -1.02 6.88
N SER A 71 -15.80 0.06 7.41
CA SER A 71 -16.44 1.11 6.62
C SER A 71 -15.46 1.74 5.62
N MET A 72 -14.21 1.99 6.01
CA MET A 72 -13.19 2.55 5.12
C MET A 72 -12.91 1.63 3.94
N PHE A 73 -12.79 0.32 4.17
CA PHE A 73 -12.60 -0.63 3.08
C PHE A 73 -13.84 -0.74 2.18
N GLU A 74 -15.06 -0.67 2.73
CA GLU A 74 -16.30 -0.66 1.95
C GLU A 74 -16.40 0.56 1.02
N HIS A 75 -15.91 1.73 1.45
CA HIS A 75 -15.95 2.96 0.65
C HIS A 75 -14.75 3.13 -0.29
N PHE A 76 -13.60 2.51 0.01
CA PHE A 76 -12.36 2.66 -0.75
C PHE A 76 -11.68 1.29 -1.05
N PRO A 77 -12.34 0.38 -1.77
CA PRO A 77 -11.84 -0.97 -2.04
C PRO A 77 -10.83 -1.04 -3.21
N GLU A 78 -10.55 0.06 -3.90
CA GLU A 78 -9.83 0.10 -5.19
C GLU A 78 -8.37 -0.35 -5.06
N ILE A 79 -7.72 0.01 -3.95
CA ILE A 79 -6.31 -0.30 -3.70
C ILE A 79 -6.18 -0.86 -2.29
N LEU A 80 -5.76 -2.12 -2.19
CA LEU A 80 -5.41 -2.76 -0.93
C LEU A 80 -3.90 -2.99 -0.85
N LEU A 81 -3.28 -2.34 0.11
CA LEU A 81 -1.87 -2.49 0.45
C LEU A 81 -1.75 -3.46 1.62
N ILE A 82 -0.76 -4.35 1.54
CA ILE A 82 -0.48 -5.34 2.58
C ILE A 82 1.01 -5.28 2.88
N ASP A 83 1.36 -5.13 4.16
CA ASP A 83 2.74 -5.15 4.63
C ASP A 83 2.88 -5.99 5.90
N ALA A 84 4.02 -6.66 6.03
CA ALA A 84 4.42 -7.38 7.23
C ALA A 84 5.62 -6.67 7.86
N THR A 85 5.59 -6.45 9.17
CA THR A 85 6.69 -5.83 9.90
C THR A 85 7.33 -6.85 10.81
N HIS A 86 8.67 -6.92 10.79
CA HIS A 86 9.43 -7.73 11.73
C HIS A 86 9.60 -7.00 13.07
N ASP A 87 10.07 -7.73 14.09
CA ASP A 87 10.61 -7.15 15.32
C ASP A 87 9.62 -6.34 16.16
N THR A 88 8.35 -6.74 16.10
CA THR A 88 7.22 -5.98 16.65
C THR A 88 7.06 -6.15 18.17
N ASN A 89 7.49 -7.26 18.76
CA ASN A 89 7.35 -7.55 20.19
C ASN A 89 8.37 -8.61 20.65
N ALA A 90 8.49 -8.77 21.96
CA ALA A 90 9.39 -9.73 22.62
C ALA A 90 9.06 -11.20 22.30
N SER A 91 7.81 -11.49 21.90
CA SER A 91 7.36 -12.83 21.49
C SER A 91 7.60 -13.11 20.00
N ASN A 92 8.30 -12.22 19.27
CA ASN A 92 8.60 -12.34 17.84
C ASN A 92 7.38 -12.45 16.90
N TYR A 93 6.17 -12.09 17.36
CA TYR A 93 5.03 -11.97 16.45
C TYR A 93 5.29 -10.81 15.50
N LYS A 94 4.84 -10.96 14.26
CA LYS A 94 4.96 -9.97 13.21
C LYS A 94 3.64 -9.24 13.06
N LEU A 95 3.70 -7.93 12.89
CA LEU A 95 2.51 -7.14 12.58
C LEU A 95 2.26 -7.13 11.08
N PHE A 96 1.20 -7.81 10.68
CA PHE A 96 0.70 -7.90 9.31
C PHE A 96 -0.52 -6.99 9.16
N SER A 97 -0.43 -5.96 8.33
CA SER A 97 -1.46 -4.92 8.26
C SER A 97 -1.98 -4.73 6.85
N PHE A 98 -3.29 -4.49 6.77
CA PHE A 98 -4.00 -4.13 5.55
C PHE A 98 -4.28 -2.63 5.56
N MET A 99 -4.12 -1.97 4.42
CA MET A 99 -4.27 -0.52 4.29
C MET A 99 -4.91 -0.16 2.95
N ILE A 100 -5.74 0.86 2.94
CA ILE A 100 -6.32 1.48 1.73
C ILE A 100 -5.87 2.93 1.60
N HIS A 101 -6.18 3.58 0.48
CA HIS A 101 -6.11 5.04 0.36
C HIS A 101 -7.50 5.64 0.50
N ASP A 102 -7.63 6.64 1.37
CA ASP A 102 -8.86 7.39 1.50
C ASP A 102 -9.01 8.47 0.41
N ALA A 103 -10.17 9.12 0.38
CA ALA A 103 -10.45 10.24 -0.52
C ALA A 103 -9.48 11.44 -0.38
N LEU A 104 -8.68 11.50 0.68
CA LEU A 104 -7.68 12.56 0.93
C LEU A 104 -6.28 12.14 0.49
N GLY A 105 -6.12 10.98 -0.16
CA GLY A 105 -4.82 10.44 -0.58
C GLY A 105 -3.98 9.91 0.58
N LYS A 106 -4.57 9.68 1.76
CA LYS A 106 -3.87 9.18 2.94
C LYS A 106 -4.08 7.67 3.11
N GLY A 107 -3.02 6.98 3.51
CA GLY A 107 -3.10 5.57 3.88
C GLY A 107 -3.91 5.37 5.16
N GLN A 108 -4.93 4.53 5.13
CA GLN A 108 -5.75 4.16 6.28
C GLN A 108 -5.69 2.66 6.51
N HIS A 109 -5.32 2.24 7.72
CA HIS A 109 -5.33 0.83 8.08
C HIS A 109 -6.77 0.32 8.14
N VAL A 110 -7.00 -0.86 7.58
CA VAL A 110 -8.32 -1.51 7.51
C VAL A 110 -8.35 -2.89 8.15
N GLN A 111 -7.20 -3.43 8.56
CA GLN A 111 -7.09 -4.55 9.50
C GLN A 111 -5.65 -4.63 10.03
N HIS A 112 -5.51 -5.02 11.30
CA HIS A 112 -4.25 -5.42 11.89
C HIS A 112 -4.28 -6.89 12.28
N CYS A 113 -3.20 -7.60 11.99
CA CYS A 113 -2.98 -8.98 12.39
C CYS A 113 -1.63 -9.11 13.09
N LEU A 114 -1.60 -9.69 14.29
CA LEU A 114 -0.36 -10.20 14.89
C LEU A 114 -0.24 -11.66 14.52
N ILE A 115 0.75 -12.00 13.70
CA ILE A 115 0.98 -13.36 13.21
C ILE A 115 2.26 -13.93 13.80
N GLU A 116 2.23 -15.21 14.17
CA GLU A 116 3.41 -15.89 14.75
C GLU A 116 4.54 -15.99 13.71
N ASN A 117 4.20 -16.25 12.44
CA ASN A 117 5.17 -16.48 11.38
C ASN A 117 4.62 -16.07 9.99
N GLU A 118 5.51 -15.94 9.00
CA GLU A 118 5.15 -15.57 7.60
C GLU A 118 4.96 -16.81 6.71
N ARG A 119 4.58 -17.96 7.29
CA ARG A 119 4.27 -19.13 6.47
C ARG A 119 2.97 -18.88 5.71
N LYS A 120 2.86 -19.55 4.57
CA LYS A 120 1.72 -19.46 3.65
C LYS A 120 0.37 -19.66 4.37
N GLU A 121 0.27 -20.61 5.28
CA GLU A 121 -0.99 -20.91 5.98
C GLU A 121 -1.38 -19.82 6.99
N THR A 122 -0.41 -19.28 7.74
CA THR A 122 -0.63 -18.16 8.69
C THR A 122 -1.04 -16.89 7.96
N LEU A 123 -0.37 -16.56 6.85
CA LEU A 123 -0.75 -15.41 6.02
C LEU A 123 -2.14 -15.60 5.39
N ARG A 124 -2.47 -16.82 4.95
CA ARG A 124 -3.81 -17.16 4.46
C ARG A 124 -4.87 -16.97 5.53
N LEU A 125 -4.56 -17.25 6.78
CA LEU A 125 -5.49 -17.05 7.89
C LEU A 125 -5.81 -15.56 8.09
N ALA A 126 -4.80 -14.70 8.16
CA ALA A 126 -4.96 -13.26 8.25
C ALA A 126 -5.79 -12.69 7.07
N CYS A 127 -5.50 -13.18 5.86
CA CYS A 127 -6.26 -12.89 4.66
C CYS A 127 -7.73 -13.33 4.78
N LYS A 128 -7.99 -14.59 5.13
CA LYS A 128 -9.36 -15.14 5.30
C LYS A 128 -10.18 -14.36 6.33
N GLN A 129 -9.54 -13.80 7.35
CA GLN A 129 -10.25 -12.97 8.34
C GLN A 129 -10.68 -11.63 7.76
N PHE A 130 -9.85 -11.03 6.91
CA PHE A 130 -10.14 -9.74 6.27
C PHE A 130 -11.34 -9.84 5.34
N LYS A 131 -11.38 -10.92 4.57
CA LYS A 131 -12.53 -11.35 3.77
C LYS A 131 -12.50 -12.87 3.74
N GLU A 132 -13.63 -13.53 4.01
CA GLU A 132 -13.71 -14.99 4.14
C GLU A 132 -13.13 -15.81 2.98
N VAL A 133 -12.77 -15.22 1.83
CA VAL A 133 -12.06 -15.94 0.77
C VAL A 133 -11.19 -14.98 -0.04
N LEU A 134 -9.87 -15.24 -0.16
CA LEU A 134 -8.94 -14.36 -0.90
C LEU A 134 -8.36 -14.99 -2.19
N LYS A 135 -8.87 -16.14 -2.63
CA LYS A 135 -8.58 -16.65 -3.98
C LYS A 135 -9.77 -17.14 -4.80
N GLU A 136 -10.96 -17.27 -4.19
CA GLU A 136 -12.19 -17.59 -4.93
C GLU A 136 -13.15 -16.38 -5.06
N GLU A 137 -13.00 -15.30 -4.27
CA GLU A 137 -13.95 -14.15 -4.22
C GLU A 137 -13.44 -12.84 -4.86
N PHE A 138 -12.22 -12.82 -5.40
CA PHE A 138 -11.73 -11.69 -6.20
C PHE A 138 -11.27 -12.11 -7.60
N PRO A 139 -12.15 -12.75 -8.40
CA PRO A 139 -11.85 -12.99 -9.79
C PRO A 139 -11.67 -11.63 -10.48
N GLY A 140 -10.43 -11.25 -10.78
CA GLY A 140 -10.08 -9.98 -11.41
C GLY A 140 -9.20 -9.04 -10.60
N VAL A 141 -8.84 -9.35 -9.34
CA VAL A 141 -7.85 -8.54 -8.62
C VAL A 141 -6.46 -8.73 -9.24
N ARG A 142 -5.86 -7.62 -9.63
CA ARG A 142 -4.47 -7.57 -10.09
C ARG A 142 -3.53 -7.41 -8.90
N ILE A 143 -2.70 -8.41 -8.65
CA ILE A 143 -1.71 -8.37 -7.58
C ILE A 143 -0.47 -7.63 -8.07
N LEU A 144 -0.07 -6.59 -7.33
CA LEU A 144 1.15 -5.83 -7.56
C LEU A 144 2.10 -6.03 -6.39
N LEU A 145 3.36 -6.30 -6.68
CA LEU A 145 4.42 -6.33 -5.66
C LEU A 145 4.81 -4.90 -5.25
N CYS A 146 5.66 -4.70 -4.25
CA CYS A 146 6.18 -3.36 -3.95
C CYS A 146 7.53 -3.17 -4.67
N HIS A 147 7.72 -2.07 -5.42
CA HIS A 147 9.02 -1.79 -6.09
C HIS A 147 10.18 -1.84 -5.10
N PHE A 148 10.01 -1.28 -3.90
CA PHE A 148 11.04 -1.29 -2.86
C PHE A 148 11.43 -2.72 -2.46
N HIS A 149 10.45 -3.59 -2.20
CA HIS A 149 10.71 -4.97 -1.81
C HIS A 149 11.30 -5.80 -2.96
N VAL A 150 10.85 -5.57 -4.20
CA VAL A 150 11.38 -6.22 -5.40
C VAL A 150 12.84 -5.85 -5.62
N VAL A 151 13.16 -4.55 -5.58
CA VAL A 151 14.54 -4.05 -5.71
C VAL A 151 15.41 -4.63 -4.61
N LYS A 152 14.98 -4.54 -3.34
CA LYS A 152 15.72 -5.09 -2.21
C LYS A 152 16.00 -6.58 -2.40
N TYR A 153 14.98 -7.36 -2.72
CA TYR A 153 15.11 -8.81 -2.90
C TYR A 153 16.07 -9.16 -4.04
N LEU A 154 15.89 -8.57 -5.22
CA LEU A 154 16.77 -8.84 -6.37
C LEU A 154 18.21 -8.40 -6.08
N GLN A 155 18.41 -7.29 -5.37
CA GLN A 155 19.74 -6.85 -4.94
C GLN A 155 20.39 -7.81 -3.93
N GLU A 156 19.63 -8.40 -3.01
CA GLU A 156 20.09 -9.45 -2.11
C GLU A 156 20.42 -10.74 -2.88
N GLU A 157 19.60 -11.11 -3.87
CA GLU A 157 19.86 -12.26 -4.74
C GLU A 157 21.19 -12.10 -5.48
N THR A 158 21.46 -10.94 -6.10
CA THR A 158 22.74 -10.67 -6.78
C THR A 158 23.96 -10.80 -5.84
N ALA A 159 23.76 -10.65 -4.53
CA ALA A 159 24.83 -10.73 -3.55
C ALA A 159 25.19 -12.18 -3.15
N LYS A 160 24.34 -13.16 -3.47
CA LYS A 160 24.53 -14.57 -3.07
C LYS A 160 25.80 -15.17 -3.68
N GLU A 161 26.48 -15.98 -2.88
CA GLU A 161 27.76 -16.59 -3.23
C GLU A 161 27.69 -17.52 -4.45
N LYS A 162 26.52 -18.15 -4.69
CA LYS A 162 26.31 -19.05 -5.84
C LYS A 162 26.65 -18.41 -7.20
N TYR A 163 26.55 -17.09 -7.32
CA TYR A 163 26.88 -16.37 -8.55
C TYR A 163 28.38 -16.02 -8.68
N ASN A 164 29.14 -16.12 -7.59
CA ASN A 164 30.57 -15.83 -7.51
C ASN A 164 30.98 -14.52 -8.24
N LEU A 165 30.22 -13.44 -7.97
CA LEU A 165 30.44 -12.12 -8.56
C LEU A 165 31.46 -11.32 -7.73
N ASP A 166 32.35 -10.61 -8.40
CA ASP A 166 33.25 -9.65 -7.73
C ASP A 166 32.48 -8.42 -7.21
N ALA A 167 33.13 -7.62 -6.38
CA ALA A 167 32.50 -6.47 -5.73
C ALA A 167 31.99 -5.42 -6.74
N TRP A 168 32.71 -5.21 -7.84
CA TRP A 168 32.32 -4.25 -8.88
C TRP A 168 31.07 -4.72 -9.61
N THR A 169 31.04 -5.99 -10.01
CA THR A 169 29.93 -6.63 -10.71
C THR A 169 28.68 -6.65 -9.84
N LYS A 170 28.82 -6.98 -8.55
CA LYS A 170 27.70 -6.89 -7.58
C LYS A 170 27.14 -5.48 -7.49
N LYS A 171 28.01 -4.47 -7.37
CA LYS A 171 27.60 -3.06 -7.28
C LYS A 171 26.83 -2.63 -8.53
N GLU A 172 27.32 -2.97 -9.70
CA GLU A 172 26.69 -2.57 -10.96
C GLU A 172 25.37 -3.32 -11.20
N MET A 173 25.32 -4.62 -10.91
CA MET A 173 24.07 -5.39 -10.97
C MET A 173 23.00 -4.81 -10.05
N LYS A 174 23.35 -4.37 -8.84
CA LYS A 174 22.39 -3.73 -7.92
C LYS A 174 21.81 -2.43 -8.49
N ARG A 175 22.62 -1.63 -9.19
CA ARG A 175 22.18 -0.41 -9.86
C ARG A 175 21.25 -0.72 -11.03
N LEU A 176 21.62 -1.72 -11.84
CA LEU A 176 20.82 -2.18 -12.98
C LEU A 176 19.47 -2.76 -12.54
N VAL A 177 19.41 -3.50 -11.44
CA VAL A 177 18.14 -3.96 -10.84
C VAL A 177 17.19 -2.81 -10.53
N GLN A 178 17.70 -1.71 -9.96
CA GLN A 178 16.87 -0.54 -9.66
C GLN A 178 16.33 0.12 -10.94
N LEU A 179 17.17 0.23 -11.97
CA LEU A 179 16.74 0.74 -13.29
C LEU A 179 15.75 -0.18 -13.98
N LEU A 180 15.92 -1.50 -13.86
CA LEU A 180 15.06 -2.50 -14.48
C LEU A 180 13.63 -2.43 -13.92
N VAL A 181 13.50 -2.38 -12.60
CA VAL A 181 12.20 -2.30 -11.92
C VAL A 181 11.48 -1.00 -12.27
N GLY A 182 12.21 0.12 -12.32
CA GLY A 182 11.68 1.45 -12.65
C GLY A 182 11.67 1.81 -14.13
N ALA A 183 11.95 0.87 -15.04
CA ALA A 183 12.03 1.16 -16.47
C ALA A 183 10.68 1.68 -17.00
N PRO A 184 10.60 2.89 -17.58
CA PRO A 184 9.33 3.48 -17.99
C PRO A 184 8.84 2.98 -19.35
N THR A 185 9.72 2.37 -20.16
CA THR A 185 9.40 1.85 -21.49
C THR A 185 10.04 0.49 -21.71
N GLU A 186 9.49 -0.28 -22.66
CA GLU A 186 10.04 -1.60 -23.01
C GLU A 186 11.45 -1.47 -23.57
N VAL A 187 11.71 -0.42 -24.37
CA VAL A 187 13.04 -0.10 -24.89
C VAL A 187 14.05 0.10 -23.77
N ILE A 188 13.71 0.87 -22.72
CA ILE A 188 14.62 1.05 -21.58
C ILE A 188 14.79 -0.25 -20.80
N TYR A 189 13.71 -1.02 -20.62
CA TYR A 189 13.76 -2.33 -19.97
C TYR A 189 14.75 -3.27 -20.69
N ASP A 190 14.63 -3.42 -22.00
CA ASP A 190 15.48 -4.30 -22.81
C ASP A 190 16.93 -3.83 -22.83
N ASN A 191 17.17 -2.52 -22.87
CA ASN A 191 18.51 -1.94 -22.77
C ASN A 191 19.18 -2.25 -21.42
N VAL A 192 18.40 -2.24 -20.33
CA VAL A 192 18.90 -2.62 -19.00
C VAL A 192 19.21 -4.12 -18.96
N ILE A 193 18.35 -4.98 -19.51
CA ILE A 193 18.62 -6.43 -19.63
C ILE A 193 19.90 -6.70 -20.44
N ALA A 194 20.09 -6.01 -21.56
CA ALA A 194 21.31 -6.12 -22.36
C ALA A 194 22.55 -5.68 -21.57
N SER A 195 22.45 -4.58 -20.83
CA SER A 195 23.53 -4.08 -19.96
C SER A 195 23.89 -5.08 -18.85
N MET A 196 22.89 -5.76 -18.24
CA MET A 196 23.13 -6.80 -17.24
C MET A 196 23.94 -7.97 -17.83
N LYS A 197 23.62 -8.40 -19.06
CA LYS A 197 24.38 -9.45 -19.76
C LYS A 197 25.85 -9.07 -19.96
N VAL A 198 26.11 -7.82 -20.36
CA VAL A 198 27.48 -7.29 -20.54
C VAL A 198 28.23 -7.24 -19.20
N VAL A 199 27.57 -6.77 -18.13
CA VAL A 199 28.18 -6.64 -16.79
C VAL A 199 28.54 -7.98 -16.17
N LEU A 200 27.79 -9.04 -16.45
CA LEU A 200 28.09 -10.39 -15.96
C LEU A 200 29.33 -11.01 -16.61
N ARG A 201 29.78 -10.49 -17.77
CA ARG A 201 31.03 -10.78 -18.53
C ARG A 201 31.26 -12.23 -18.99
N ALA A 202 30.67 -13.23 -18.32
CA ALA A 202 30.87 -14.65 -18.58
C ALA A 202 29.53 -15.33 -18.85
N ASP A 203 29.46 -16.11 -19.92
CA ASP A 203 28.23 -16.81 -20.34
C ASP A 203 27.68 -17.74 -19.26
N THR A 204 28.55 -18.37 -18.46
CA THR A 204 28.14 -19.21 -17.33
C THR A 204 27.40 -18.41 -16.25
N LYS A 205 27.84 -17.18 -15.97
CA LYS A 205 27.21 -16.28 -15.00
C LYS A 205 25.92 -15.67 -15.55
N VAL A 206 25.93 -15.30 -16.84
CA VAL A 206 24.72 -14.86 -17.56
C VAL A 206 23.66 -15.94 -17.46
N LYS A 207 23.99 -17.17 -17.87
CA LYS A 207 23.06 -18.30 -17.81
C LYS A 207 22.55 -18.54 -16.39
N LEU A 208 23.42 -18.60 -15.40
CA LEU A 208 23.01 -18.85 -14.01
C LEU A 208 22.07 -17.76 -13.44
N TRP A 209 22.32 -16.49 -13.76
CA TRP A 209 21.44 -15.40 -13.34
C TRP A 209 20.09 -15.44 -14.06
N PHE A 210 20.10 -15.58 -15.39
CA PHE A 210 18.89 -15.52 -16.20
C PHE A 210 18.04 -16.79 -16.09
N ASP A 211 18.62 -17.98 -15.87
CA ASP A 211 17.86 -19.19 -15.54
C ASP A 211 16.98 -18.95 -14.31
N TYR A 212 17.54 -18.34 -13.26
CA TYR A 212 16.78 -17.96 -12.06
C TYR A 212 15.80 -16.80 -12.34
N PHE A 213 16.26 -15.74 -12.98
CA PHE A 213 15.47 -14.53 -13.18
C PHE A 213 14.25 -14.81 -14.08
N ASP A 214 14.42 -15.59 -15.14
CA ASP A 214 13.34 -15.88 -16.07
C ASP A 214 12.28 -16.79 -15.45
N GLU A 215 12.70 -17.79 -14.68
CA GLU A 215 11.79 -18.69 -13.97
C GLU A 215 10.95 -17.94 -12.92
N ASN A 216 11.57 -17.01 -12.18
CA ASN A 216 10.96 -16.42 -10.98
C ASN A 216 10.37 -15.02 -11.18
N TRP A 217 10.86 -14.24 -12.16
CA TRP A 217 10.55 -12.81 -12.30
C TRP A 217 10.02 -12.43 -13.68
N THR A 218 10.60 -12.97 -14.76
CA THR A 218 10.14 -12.63 -16.12
C THR A 218 8.71 -13.12 -16.37
N THR A 219 8.34 -14.28 -15.82
CA THR A 219 6.99 -14.87 -15.91
C THR A 219 5.89 -14.05 -15.22
N CYS A 220 6.25 -13.14 -14.31
CA CYS A 220 5.32 -12.32 -13.55
C CYS A 220 5.63 -10.81 -13.61
N LYS A 221 6.27 -10.36 -14.70
CA LYS A 221 6.74 -8.97 -14.88
C LYS A 221 5.64 -7.92 -14.75
N GLU A 222 4.41 -8.27 -15.09
CA GLU A 222 3.21 -7.45 -14.92
C GLU A 222 2.85 -7.13 -13.46
N MET A 223 3.40 -7.89 -12.50
CA MET A 223 3.22 -7.66 -11.07
C MET A 223 4.25 -6.67 -10.49
N TRP A 224 5.42 -6.50 -11.10
CA TRP A 224 6.56 -5.82 -10.47
C TRP A 224 7.28 -4.77 -11.31
N SER A 225 7.22 -4.85 -12.63
CA SER A 225 7.95 -3.93 -13.52
C SER A 225 7.10 -2.71 -13.88
N SER A 226 7.66 -1.51 -13.77
CA SER A 226 6.92 -0.26 -14.03
C SER A 226 6.29 -0.21 -15.41
N VAL A 227 6.99 -0.65 -16.47
CA VAL A 227 6.45 -0.66 -17.84
C VAL A 227 5.28 -1.64 -18.00
N TYR A 228 5.36 -2.83 -17.39
CA TYR A 228 4.36 -3.89 -17.57
C TYR A 228 3.19 -3.81 -16.58
N ARG A 229 3.32 -2.97 -15.54
CA ARG A 229 2.26 -2.69 -14.56
C ARG A 229 1.03 -2.01 -15.15
N GLY A 230 1.12 -1.44 -16.35
CA GLY A 230 0.03 -0.77 -17.05
C GLY A 230 -0.50 0.48 -16.33
N ASN A 231 -1.49 1.15 -16.93
CA ASN A 231 -2.23 2.29 -16.34
C ASN A 231 -3.14 1.86 -15.17
N VAL A 232 -2.67 0.98 -14.29
CA VAL A 232 -3.39 0.67 -13.06
C VAL A 232 -3.30 1.91 -12.18
N PRO A 233 -4.42 2.52 -11.76
CA PRO A 233 -4.39 3.69 -10.88
C PRO A 233 -3.67 3.30 -9.59
N HIS A 234 -2.39 3.68 -9.49
CA HIS A 234 -1.61 3.49 -8.27
C HIS A 234 -1.83 4.66 -7.30
N MET A 235 -2.68 5.64 -7.65
CA MET A 235 -2.97 6.87 -6.90
C MET A 235 -1.70 7.52 -6.34
N GLY A 236 -0.64 7.60 -7.15
CA GLY A 236 0.64 8.18 -6.75
C GLY A 236 1.50 7.33 -5.79
N ASN A 237 1.08 6.11 -5.43
CA ASN A 237 1.77 5.31 -4.43
C ASN A 237 2.91 4.46 -5.02
N GLN A 238 4.16 4.86 -4.75
CA GLN A 238 5.36 4.04 -5.00
C GLN A 238 6.20 3.78 -3.73
N THR A 239 5.77 4.21 -2.54
CA THR A 239 6.68 4.35 -1.37
C THR A 239 6.09 4.01 0.01
N ASN A 240 7.01 3.53 0.86
CA ASN A 240 6.90 2.96 2.21
C ASN A 240 6.39 3.93 3.31
N ASN A 241 6.10 5.20 3.03
CA ASN A 241 5.87 6.21 4.08
C ASN A 241 4.59 5.97 4.91
N SER A 242 3.53 5.42 4.31
CA SER A 242 2.26 5.19 5.01
C SER A 242 2.37 4.10 6.09
N PHE A 243 3.26 3.11 5.90
CA PHE A 243 3.46 2.01 6.86
C PHE A 243 4.45 2.33 8.00
N GLN A 244 5.25 3.39 7.89
CA GLN A 244 6.34 3.65 8.84
C GLN A 244 5.87 4.14 10.21
N LYS A 245 4.73 4.85 10.32
CA LYS A 245 4.31 5.44 11.61
C LYS A 245 3.90 4.39 12.65
N LEU A 246 3.25 3.32 12.22
CA LEU A 246 2.88 2.20 13.11
C LEU A 246 4.12 1.43 13.59
N LYS A 247 5.17 1.34 12.77
CA LYS A 247 6.44 0.67 13.11
C LYS A 247 7.19 1.36 14.26
N CYS A 248 6.93 2.64 14.54
CA CYS A 248 7.56 3.35 15.67
C CYS A 248 6.94 3.01 17.04
N LEU A 249 5.73 2.42 17.06
CA LEU A 249 4.95 2.13 18.27
C LEU A 249 5.25 0.79 18.90
N VAL A 250 5.92 -0.09 18.16
CA VAL A 250 6.08 -1.48 18.49
C VAL A 250 7.53 -1.86 18.24
N ASN A 251 8.15 -2.55 19.19
CA ASN A 251 9.55 -2.93 19.12
C ASN A 251 9.80 -4.24 19.89
N ARG A 252 10.98 -4.84 19.69
CA ARG A 252 11.37 -6.11 20.33
C ARG A 252 11.31 -6.09 21.86
N SER A 253 11.35 -4.92 22.51
CA SER A 253 11.25 -4.81 23.97
C SER A 253 9.82 -4.72 24.49
N SER A 254 8.83 -4.52 23.60
CA SER A 254 7.42 -4.44 23.98
C SER A 254 6.86 -5.85 24.20
N THR A 255 6.07 -6.03 25.27
CA THR A 255 5.31 -7.28 25.45
C THR A 255 4.16 -7.36 24.44
N LEU A 256 3.60 -8.55 24.24
CA LEU A 256 2.55 -8.74 23.23
C LEU A 256 1.26 -7.97 23.55
N ASP A 257 0.89 -7.89 24.83
CA ASP A 257 -0.21 -7.06 25.33
C ASP A 257 0.04 -5.56 25.10
N ASP A 258 1.26 -5.08 25.37
CA ASP A 258 1.64 -3.69 25.06
C ASP A 258 1.49 -3.37 23.57
N CYS A 259 1.87 -4.33 22.72
CA CYS A 259 1.72 -4.22 21.28
C CYS A 259 0.23 -4.11 20.88
N VAL A 260 -0.65 -4.94 21.46
CA VAL A 260 -2.10 -4.89 21.20
C VAL A 260 -2.68 -3.54 21.63
N VAL A 261 -2.38 -3.07 22.84
CA VAL A 261 -2.87 -1.76 23.34
C VAL A 261 -2.39 -0.62 22.44
N SER A 262 -1.12 -0.64 22.04
CA SER A 262 -0.52 0.39 21.19
C SER A 262 -1.19 0.46 19.82
N ILE A 263 -1.50 -0.70 19.22
CA ILE A 263 -2.23 -0.79 17.95
C ILE A 263 -3.64 -0.21 18.10
N LEU A 264 -4.39 -0.62 19.12
CA LEU A 264 -5.76 -0.15 19.35
C LEU A 264 -5.84 1.35 19.60
N PHE A 265 -4.90 1.87 20.39
CA PHE A 265 -4.81 3.29 20.65
C PHE A 265 -4.50 4.08 19.38
N TRP A 266 -3.47 3.67 18.64
CA TRP A 266 -3.08 4.34 17.41
C TRP A 266 -4.20 4.35 16.39
N GLN A 267 -4.90 3.22 16.27
CA GLN A 267 -6.06 3.12 15.40
C GLN A 267 -7.14 4.11 15.84
N THR A 268 -7.51 4.14 17.13
CA THR A 268 -8.48 5.11 17.67
C THR A 268 -8.11 6.57 17.37
N VAL A 269 -6.83 6.91 17.48
CA VAL A 269 -6.30 8.24 17.15
C VAL A 269 -6.46 8.56 15.66
N ASN A 270 -6.07 7.64 14.78
CA ASN A 270 -6.20 7.82 13.33
C ASN A 270 -7.65 8.03 12.90
N GLU A 271 -8.57 7.24 13.46
CA GLU A 271 -10.00 7.37 13.17
C GLU A 271 -10.55 8.74 13.57
N LYS A 272 -10.13 9.25 14.74
CA LYS A 272 -10.50 10.60 15.18
C LYS A 272 -9.90 11.68 14.27
N MET A 273 -8.62 11.54 13.87
CA MET A 273 -7.98 12.49 12.96
C MET A 273 -8.65 12.51 11.58
N TRP A 274 -9.01 11.33 11.05
CA TRP A 274 -9.74 11.21 9.80
C TRP A 274 -11.13 11.88 9.90
N SER A 275 -11.89 11.55 10.95
CA SER A 275 -13.22 12.12 11.20
C SER A 275 -13.18 13.65 11.33
N ARG A 276 -12.17 14.19 12.02
CA ARG A 276 -11.93 15.65 12.10
C ARG A 276 -11.60 16.25 10.74
N SER A 277 -10.79 15.57 9.93
CA SER A 277 -10.38 16.05 8.61
C SER A 277 -11.56 16.15 7.65
N VAL A 278 -12.43 15.13 7.64
CA VAL A 278 -13.60 15.07 6.74
C VAL A 278 -14.72 16.02 7.21
N LYS A 279 -14.88 16.23 8.51
CA LYS A 279 -15.90 17.13 9.08
C LYS A 279 -15.48 18.60 9.16
N ARG A 280 -14.26 18.94 8.73
CA ARG A 280 -13.78 20.33 8.77
C ARG A 280 -14.55 21.16 7.74
N VAL A 281 -15.36 22.10 8.22
CA VAL A 281 -16.07 23.08 7.40
C VAL A 281 -15.14 24.25 7.10
N GLY A 282 -14.99 24.62 5.83
CA GLY A 282 -14.21 25.77 5.40
C GLY A 282 -14.25 25.94 3.89
N VAL A 283 -13.95 27.16 3.44
CA VAL A 283 -13.73 27.46 2.01
C VAL A 283 -12.22 27.47 1.77
N TYR A 284 -11.78 26.78 0.74
CA TYR A 284 -10.40 26.77 0.31
C TYR A 284 -10.23 27.67 -0.91
N VAL A 285 -9.19 28.50 -0.90
CA VAL A 285 -8.80 29.34 -2.03
C VAL A 285 -7.32 29.11 -2.27
N ASN A 286 -6.97 28.81 -3.51
CA ASN A 286 -5.60 28.79 -3.99
C ASN A 286 -5.42 29.96 -4.97
N VAL A 287 -4.46 30.84 -4.67
CA VAL A 287 -4.15 32.02 -5.47
C VAL A 287 -3.59 31.70 -6.85
N GLU A 288 -3.08 30.48 -7.04
CA GLU A 288 -2.56 29.99 -8.33
C GLU A 288 -3.66 29.36 -9.20
N TYR A 289 -4.85 29.12 -8.63
CA TYR A 289 -5.97 28.52 -9.34
C TYR A 289 -6.89 29.62 -9.89
N ASP A 290 -7.46 29.39 -11.06
CA ASP A 290 -8.57 30.21 -11.58
C ASP A 290 -9.87 29.92 -10.84
N ASP A 291 -10.95 30.58 -11.25
CA ASP A 291 -12.27 30.46 -10.64
C ASP A 291 -12.83 29.04 -10.73
N GLU A 292 -12.59 28.33 -11.85
CA GLU A 292 -13.10 26.98 -12.07
C GLU A 292 -12.39 25.97 -11.16
N MET A 293 -11.06 26.03 -11.10
CA MET A 293 -10.25 25.20 -10.22
C MET A 293 -10.51 25.51 -8.74
N ASN A 294 -10.78 26.77 -8.37
CA ASN A 294 -11.19 27.13 -7.00
C ASN A 294 -12.62 26.65 -6.66
N GLN A 295 -13.55 26.64 -7.60
CA GLN A 295 -14.87 26.02 -7.39
C GLN A 295 -14.74 24.51 -7.16
N LEU A 296 -13.91 23.84 -7.98
CA LEU A 296 -13.62 22.42 -7.82
C LEU A 296 -12.98 22.12 -6.46
N LEU A 297 -12.03 22.95 -6.00
CA LEU A 297 -11.37 22.86 -4.69
C LEU A 297 -12.32 22.88 -3.50
N ASN A 298 -13.51 23.48 -3.67
CA ASN A 298 -14.57 23.51 -2.65
C ASN A 298 -15.62 22.41 -2.83
N THR A 299 -15.54 21.64 -3.91
CA THR A 299 -16.50 20.55 -4.22
C THR A 299 -15.92 19.18 -3.90
N VAL A 300 -14.61 19.00 -4.08
CA VAL A 300 -13.91 17.71 -3.87
C VAL A 300 -12.71 17.87 -2.94
N SER A 301 -12.04 16.77 -2.61
CA SER A 301 -10.84 16.81 -1.77
C SER A 301 -9.69 17.52 -2.49
N ARG A 302 -8.77 18.15 -1.73
CA ARG A 302 -7.55 18.75 -2.28
C ARG A 302 -6.73 17.76 -3.11
N HIS A 303 -6.65 16.51 -2.65
CA HIS A 303 -5.97 15.45 -3.36
C HIS A 303 -6.58 15.18 -4.73
N ALA A 304 -7.91 15.10 -4.83
CA ALA A 304 -8.58 14.95 -6.11
C ALA A 304 -8.34 16.14 -7.04
N VAL A 305 -8.33 17.37 -6.50
CA VAL A 305 -8.02 18.59 -7.27
C VAL A 305 -6.59 18.57 -7.81
N GLU A 306 -5.61 18.14 -7.03
CA GLU A 306 -4.22 18.01 -7.48
C GLU A 306 -4.07 17.01 -8.63
N LEU A 307 -4.82 15.90 -8.60
CA LEU A 307 -4.84 14.93 -9.70
C LEU A 307 -5.49 15.52 -10.96
N ILE A 308 -6.60 16.27 -10.80
CA ILE A 308 -7.30 16.92 -11.91
C ILE A 308 -6.48 18.06 -12.50
N LYS A 309 -5.72 18.80 -11.69
CA LYS A 309 -4.92 19.95 -12.13
C LYS A 309 -3.98 19.62 -13.27
N GLN A 310 -3.35 18.44 -13.25
CA GLN A 310 -2.46 18.02 -14.33
C GLN A 310 -3.20 17.88 -15.67
N GLN A 311 -4.41 17.32 -15.65
CA GLN A 311 -5.24 17.16 -16.83
C GLN A 311 -5.85 18.50 -17.27
N TYR A 312 -6.24 19.33 -16.30
CA TYR A 312 -6.75 20.68 -16.52
C TYR A 312 -5.71 21.54 -17.24
N ASP A 313 -4.48 21.58 -16.73
CA ASP A 313 -3.38 22.36 -17.31
C ASP A 313 -3.05 21.93 -18.72
N PHE A 314 -3.09 20.63 -18.98
CA PHE A 314 -2.95 20.11 -20.32
C PHE A 314 -4.10 20.57 -21.23
N ALA A 315 -5.34 20.54 -20.73
CA ALA A 315 -6.52 20.84 -21.51
C ALA A 315 -6.69 22.32 -21.87
N VAL A 316 -6.33 23.22 -20.95
CA VAL A 316 -6.40 24.67 -21.18
C VAL A 316 -5.17 25.23 -21.89
N ASN A 317 -4.15 24.41 -22.13
CA ASN A 317 -2.96 24.84 -22.85
C ASN A 317 -3.32 25.26 -24.28
N SER A 318 -2.95 26.48 -24.65
CA SER A 318 -3.17 27.06 -25.98
C SER A 318 -2.66 26.23 -27.16
N THR A 319 -1.72 25.30 -26.92
CA THR A 319 -1.17 24.41 -27.96
C THR A 319 -1.86 23.05 -28.05
N THR A 320 -2.85 22.78 -27.19
CA THR A 320 -3.59 21.51 -27.18
C THR A 320 -4.74 21.57 -28.18
N GLU A 321 -4.65 20.81 -29.26
CA GLU A 321 -5.70 20.71 -30.27
C GLU A 321 -6.66 19.55 -29.99
N TYR A 322 -7.95 19.82 -30.20
CA TYR A 322 -9.03 18.85 -30.05
C TYR A 322 -9.82 18.74 -31.36
N ARG A 323 -10.10 17.51 -31.79
CA ARG A 323 -11.06 17.23 -32.87
C ARG A 323 -12.36 16.71 -32.28
N TYR A 324 -13.45 17.21 -32.84
CA TYR A 324 -14.80 16.85 -32.49
C TYR A 324 -15.30 15.81 -33.48
N TYR A 325 -15.79 14.69 -32.97
CA TYR A 325 -16.41 13.64 -33.77
C TYR A 325 -17.84 13.43 -33.29
N PRO A 326 -18.86 13.81 -34.09
CA PRO A 326 -20.24 13.53 -33.74
C PRO A 326 -20.50 12.02 -33.82
N VAL A 327 -20.99 11.45 -32.73
CA VAL A 327 -21.39 10.05 -32.61
C VAL A 327 -22.91 9.99 -32.39
N GLY A 328 -23.65 9.88 -33.49
CA GLY A 328 -25.11 9.86 -33.47
C GLY A 328 -25.72 11.25 -33.32
N SER A 329 -26.98 11.32 -32.88
CA SER A 329 -27.76 12.58 -32.83
C SER A 329 -27.56 13.41 -31.56
N SER A 330 -26.82 12.91 -30.56
CA SER A 330 -26.76 13.53 -29.23
C SER A 330 -25.46 13.28 -28.44
N LEU A 331 -24.44 12.69 -29.05
CA LEU A 331 -23.16 12.42 -28.38
C LEU A 331 -22.02 12.95 -29.24
N ASP A 332 -21.13 13.73 -28.66
CA ASP A 332 -19.91 14.18 -29.31
C ASP A 332 -18.70 13.59 -28.59
N VAL A 333 -17.73 13.09 -29.35
CA VAL A 333 -16.46 12.59 -28.82
C VAL A 333 -15.37 13.61 -29.11
N LEU A 334 -14.71 14.05 -28.04
CA LEU A 334 -13.56 14.95 -28.10
C LEU A 334 -12.26 14.12 -28.11
N VAL A 335 -11.44 14.26 -29.13
CA VAL A 335 -10.16 13.54 -29.23
C VAL A 335 -9.02 14.53 -29.34
N HIS A 336 -8.04 14.41 -28.46
CA HIS A 336 -6.79 15.17 -28.57
C HIS A 336 -5.99 14.72 -29.80
N VAL A 337 -5.53 15.68 -30.61
CA VAL A 337 -4.69 15.41 -31.78
C VAL A 337 -3.24 15.69 -31.41
N SER A 338 -2.42 14.64 -31.27
CA SER A 338 -0.98 14.80 -31.17
C SER A 338 -0.40 15.02 -32.58
N SER A 339 0.59 15.89 -32.72
CA SER A 339 1.24 16.23 -33.99
C SER A 339 2.02 15.06 -34.63
N HIS A 340 1.93 13.83 -34.10
CA HIS A 340 2.67 12.67 -34.57
C HIS A 340 1.86 11.42 -34.93
N GLU A 341 0.54 11.38 -34.76
CA GLU A 341 -0.25 10.27 -35.27
C GLU A 341 -1.59 10.78 -35.80
N ALA A 342 -1.77 10.70 -37.13
CA ALA A 342 -3.10 10.76 -37.71
C ALA A 342 -3.76 9.39 -37.48
N PRO A 343 -4.80 9.26 -36.63
CA PRO A 343 -5.51 8.01 -36.54
C PRO A 343 -6.49 7.95 -37.71
N THR A 344 -6.27 7.04 -38.65
CA THR A 344 -7.31 6.60 -39.59
C THR A 344 -8.34 5.79 -38.80
N LEU A 345 -9.27 6.46 -38.11
CA LEU A 345 -10.38 5.83 -37.44
C LEU A 345 -11.44 5.44 -38.48
N SER A 346 -11.52 4.14 -38.78
CA SER A 346 -12.67 3.52 -39.46
C SER A 346 -13.85 3.44 -38.47
N PRO A 347 -15.11 3.69 -38.90
CA PRO A 347 -16.28 3.79 -38.00
C PRO A 347 -16.65 2.51 -37.22
N HIS A 348 -15.95 1.39 -37.42
CA HIS A 348 -16.38 0.08 -36.93
C HIS A 348 -15.83 -0.36 -35.56
N HIS A 349 -14.97 0.43 -34.90
CA HIS A 349 -14.30 -0.02 -33.66
C HIS A 349 -14.86 0.53 -32.34
N ILE A 350 -16.01 1.22 -32.33
CA ILE A 350 -16.55 1.82 -31.10
C ILE A 350 -17.44 0.85 -30.29
N LEU A 351 -17.76 -0.35 -30.79
CA LEU A 351 -18.55 -1.33 -30.04
C LEU A 351 -18.00 -2.74 -30.19
N SER A 352 -17.10 -3.14 -29.28
CA SER A 352 -16.89 -4.53 -28.87
C SER A 352 -16.26 -4.60 -27.49
#